data_AF-A0A7C5CNZ5-F1
#
_entry.id   AF-A0A7C5CNZ5-F1
#
_cell.length_a   1.000
_cell.length_b   1.000
_cell.length_c   1.000
_cell.angle_alpha   90.00
_cell.angle_beta   90.00
_cell.angle_gamma   90.00
#
_symmetry.space_group_name_H-M   'P 1'
#
loop_
_entity.id
_entity.type
_entity.pdbx_description
1 polymer ?
#
loop_
_entity_poly.entity_id
_entity_poly.type
_entity_poly.pdbx_seq_one_letter_code
_entity_poly.pdbx_strand_id
1 'polypeptide(L)' 'TDWQDYAKHIVKVMDHHPDFYNLSDTNSPYMTRPAYRPKTKFEQRGVKLGHGVWDLLYQKRPKQPLLS' A
#
# COMPACT_ATOMS: atom_id res chain seq x y z
N THR A 1 -4.69 -1.49 4.98
CA THR A 1 -5.45 -2.55 5.68
C THR A 1 -4.98 -2.62 7.12
N ASP A 2 -5.83 -3.07 8.04
CA ASP A 2 -5.51 -3.33 9.45
C ASP A 2 -5.20 -4.82 9.74
N TRP A 3 -5.07 -5.63 8.68
CA TRP A 3 -4.71 -7.05 8.77
C TRP A 3 -3.38 -7.33 8.06
N GLN A 4 -2.36 -7.73 8.82
CA GLN A 4 -0.99 -7.92 8.32
C GLN A 4 -0.88 -8.96 7.20
N ASP A 5 -1.54 -10.11 7.32
CA ASP A 5 -1.43 -11.16 6.30
C ASP A 5 -2.10 -10.75 5.00
N TYR A 6 -3.19 -9.99 5.10
CA TYR A 6 -3.79 -9.38 3.92
C TYR A 6 -2.88 -8.31 3.30
N ALA A 7 -2.18 -7.52 4.12
CA ALA A 7 -1.17 -6.58 3.63
C ALA A 7 -0.07 -7.29 2.83
N LYS A 8 0.48 -8.38 3.37
CA LYS A 8 1.49 -9.22 2.68
C LYS A 8 0.95 -9.79 1.37
N HIS A 9 -0.31 -10.22 1.36
CA HIS A 9 -0.96 -10.71 0.13
C HIS A 9 -1.08 -9.60 -0.92
N ILE A 10 -1.48 -8.39 -0.55
CA ILE A 10 -1.54 -7.24 -1.47
C ILE A 10 -0.17 -6.95 -2.07
N VAL A 11 0.90 -6.92 -1.26
CA VAL A 11 2.29 -6.75 -1.76
C VAL A 11 2.61 -7.83 -2.79
N LYS A 12 2.39 -9.11 -2.44
CA LYS A 12 2.66 -10.23 -3.35
C LYS A 12 1.94 -10.09 -4.68
N VAL A 13 0.67 -9.69 -4.69
CA VAL A 13 -0.12 -9.54 -5.92
C VAL A 13 0.37 -8.35 -6.74
N MET A 14 0.53 -7.20 -6.10
CA MET A 14 0.81 -5.94 -6.80
C MET A 14 2.24 -5.86 -7.33
N ASP A 15 3.23 -6.39 -6.59
CA ASP A 15 4.63 -6.40 -7.06
C ASP A 15 4.85 -7.33 -8.27
N HIS A 16 3.99 -8.35 -8.45
CA HIS A 16 4.02 -9.21 -9.64
C HIS A 16 3.22 -8.62 -10.82
N HIS A 17 2.49 -7.52 -10.63
CA HIS A 17 1.68 -6.94 -11.70
C HIS A 17 2.53 -6.00 -12.60
N PRO A 18 2.63 -6.28 -13.91
CA PRO A 18 3.55 -5.56 -14.81
C PRO A 18 3.19 -4.09 -15.01
N ASP A 19 1.95 -3.69 -14.72
CA ASP A 19 1.50 -2.30 -14.86
C ASP A 19 1.62 -1.45 -13.60
N PHE A 20 1.99 -1.98 -12.43
CA PHE A 20 2.05 -1.20 -11.19
C PHE A 20 3.41 -1.26 -10.49
N TYR A 21 3.85 -0.13 -9.96
CA TYR A 21 5.02 -0.06 -9.09
C TYR A 21 4.66 0.53 -7.73
N ASN A 22 5.29 0.00 -6.69
CA ASN A 22 5.13 0.46 -5.31
C ASN A 22 5.79 1.83 -5.14
N LEU A 23 5.16 2.71 -4.35
CA LEU A 23 5.65 4.05 -4.01
C LEU A 23 6.35 4.11 -2.65
N SER A 24 6.51 2.97 -1.97
CA SER A 24 7.22 2.87 -0.69
C SER A 24 8.73 3.11 -0.82
N ASP A 25 9.39 3.32 0.32
CA ASP A 25 10.84 3.41 0.39
C ASP A 25 11.51 2.03 0.20
N THR A 26 12.84 2.00 0.13
CA THR A 26 13.61 0.75 -0.08
C THR A 26 13.65 -0.18 1.13
N ASN A 27 13.20 0.28 2.31
CA ASN A 27 13.33 -0.48 3.56
C ASN A 27 12.06 -1.26 3.91
N SER A 28 10.92 -0.90 3.31
CA SER A 28 9.62 -1.49 3.60
C SER A 28 8.71 -1.44 2.37
N PRO A 29 7.90 -2.48 2.09
CA PRO A 29 6.88 -2.43 1.05
C PRO A 29 5.64 -1.63 1.44
N TYR A 30 5.61 -1.10 2.67
CA TYR A 30 4.52 -0.33 3.25
C TYR A 30 4.93 1.14 3.42
N MET A 31 3.98 2.03 3.16
CA MET A 31 4.13 3.46 3.31
C MET A 31 3.81 3.93 4.73
N THR A 32 4.44 5.03 5.14
CA THR A 32 3.88 5.83 6.23
C THR A 32 2.53 6.37 5.79
N ARG A 33 1.59 6.44 6.74
CA ARG A 33 0.25 6.93 6.50
C ARG A 33 0.28 8.33 5.87
N PRO A 34 -0.25 8.53 4.65
CA PRO A 34 -0.24 9.84 4.01
C PRO A 34 -1.12 10.85 4.75
N ALA A 35 -0.72 12.14 4.75
CA ALA A 35 -1.45 13.21 5.42
C ALA A 35 -2.89 13.39 4.89
N TYR A 36 -3.12 13.10 3.61
CA TYR A 36 -4.44 13.21 2.98
C TYR A 36 -5.40 12.07 3.35
N ARG A 37 -4.92 10.98 3.96
CA ARG A 37 -5.77 9.83 4.36
C ARG A 37 -6.52 10.22 5.66
N PRO A 38 -7.86 10.33 5.65
CA PRO A 38 -8.63 10.65 6.86
C PRO A 38 -8.57 9.51 7.88
N LYS A 39 -8.55 9.85 9.18
CA LYS A 39 -8.59 8.85 10.26
C LYS A 39 -9.99 8.24 10.33
N THR A 40 -10.08 6.92 10.27
CA THR A 40 -11.36 6.24 10.50
C THR A 40 -11.51 5.84 11.96
N LYS A 41 -12.76 5.67 12.42
CA LYS A 41 -13.07 5.15 13.76
C LYS A 41 -12.49 3.75 14.03
N PHE A 42 -12.31 2.94 12.98
CA PHE A 42 -11.73 1.59 13.09
C PHE A 42 -10.24 1.63 13.41
N GLU A 43 -9.49 2.55 12.81
CA GLU A 43 -8.06 2.74 13.10
C GLU A 43 -7.82 3.19 14.54
N GLN A 44 -8.68 4.08 15.07
CA GLN A 44 -8.55 4.53 16.46
C GLN A 44 -8.75 3.37 17.45
N ARG A 45 -9.66 2.44 17.14
CA ARG A 45 -9.84 1.21 17.93
C ARG A 45 -8.68 0.25 17.77
N GLY A 46 -8.18 0.07 16.53
CA GLY A 46 -7.02 -0.78 16.24
C GLY A 46 -5.75 -0.32 16.94
N VAL A 47 -5.44 0.98 16.90
CA VAL A 47 -4.28 1.58 17.59
C VAL A 47 -4.36 1.36 19.10
N LYS A 48 -5.55 1.51 19.71
CA LYS A 48 -5.75 1.24 21.15
C LYS A 48 -5.52 -0.24 21.53
N LEU A 49 -5.66 -1.15 20.58
CA LEU A 49 -5.46 -2.60 20.77
C LEU A 49 -4.07 -3.07 20.30
N GLY A 50 -3.18 -2.17 19.88
CA GLY A 50 -1.85 -2.51 19.38
C GLY A 50 -1.85 -3.07 17.95
N HIS A 51 -2.95 -2.97 17.21
CA HIS A 51 -3.02 -3.38 15.81
C HIS A 51 -2.45 -2.28 14.90
N GLY A 52 -1.49 -2.67 14.05
CA GLY A 52 -0.93 -1.81 13.02
C GLY A 52 -1.93 -1.51 11.89
N VAL A 53 -1.63 -0.48 11.12
CA VAL A 53 -2.27 -0.20 9.84
C VAL A 53 -1.18 -0.17 8.78
N TRP A 54 -1.38 -0.93 7.72
CA TRP A 54 -0.48 -1.03 6.58
C TRP A 54 -1.07 -0.25 5.41
N ASP A 55 -0.49 0.90 5.11
CA ASP A 55 -0.80 1.68 3.92
C ASP A 55 0.12 1.23 2.78
N LEU A 56 -0.47 1.03 1.60
CA LEU A 56 0.24 0.64 0.38
C LEU A 56 -0.22 1.58 -0.73
N LEU A 57 0.73 2.21 -1.41
CA LEU A 57 0.46 3.11 -2.52
C LEU A 57 1.16 2.56 -3.75
N TYR A 58 0.39 2.35 -4.82
CA TYR A 58 0.91 1.93 -6.11
C TYR A 58 0.54 2.95 -7.17
N GLN A 59 1.45 3.16 -8.11
CA GLN A 59 1.21 3.97 -9.28
C GLN A 59 1.20 3.08 -10.52
N LYS A 60 0.27 3.36 -11.42
CA LYS A 60 0.23 2.72 -12.73
C LYS A 60 1.40 3.22 -13.58
N ARG A 61 2.17 2.31 -14.15
CA ARG A 61 3.24 2.62 -15.12
C ARG A 61 2.62 3.31 -16.34
N PRO A 62 3.28 4.33 -16.90
CA PRO A 62 2.87 4.89 -18.18
C PRO A 62 2.96 3.77 -19.24
N LYS A 63 1.94 3.65 -20.08
CA LYS A 63 2.02 2.75 -21.24
C LYS A 63 3.12 3.30 -22.16
N GLN A 64 4.08 2.47 -22.55
CA GLN A 64 4.97 2.84 -23.64
C GLN A 64 4.11 3.14 -24.88
N PRO A 65 4.30 4.30 -25.55
CA PRO A 65 3.65 4.52 -26.81
C PRO A 65 4.11 3.43 -27.79
N LEU A 66 3.16 2.84 -28.51
CA LEU A 66 3.49 1.93 -29.61
C LEU A 66 4.25 2.76 -30.65
N LEU A 67 5.56 2.57 -30.75
CA LEU A 67 6.32 3.04 -31.89
C LEU A 67 5.96 2.10 -33.06
N SER A 68 5.20 2.62 -34.01
CA SER A 68 4.91 2.01 -35.32
C SER A 68 6.05 2.26 -36.30
#